data_AF-A0A2P5K886-F1
#
_entry.id   AF-A0A2P5K886-F1
#
_cell.length_a   1.000
_cell.length_b   1.000
_cell.length_c   1.000
_cell.angle_alpha   90.00
_cell.angle_beta   90.00
_cell.angle_gamma   90.00
#
_symmetry.space_group_name_H-M   'P 1'
#
loop_
_entity.id
_entity.type
_entity.pdbx_description
1 polymer ?
#
loop_
_entity_poly.entity_id
_entity_poly.type
_entity_poly.pdbx_seq_one_letter_code
_entity_poly.pdbx_strand_id
1 'polypeptide(L)'
;MAIVDWRCTPLIAIDDPRLMVAMPPALTAATGMDALTHAVEAYVSTAATPITDACAEKSIALIGEWLPKAVANGESMEARAAMCYAQYLAGMAFNNASLGYVHAMAHQLGGFYNLPHGVCNAILLPHVCEFNLIAAP
;
A
#
# COMPACT_ATOMS: atom_id res chain seq x y z
N MET A 1 -15.98 -4.12 10.38
CA MET A 1 -16.23 -2.80 11.02
C MET A 1 -14.89 -2.16 11.29
N ALA A 2 -14.66 -0.93 10.83
CA ALA A 2 -13.42 -0.19 11.12
C ALA A 2 -13.57 0.64 12.40
N ILE A 3 -12.50 0.72 13.20
CA ILE A 3 -12.40 1.63 14.34
C ILE A 3 -11.53 2.80 13.88
N VAL A 4 -12.06 4.02 13.94
CA VAL A 4 -11.39 5.24 13.47
C VAL A 4 -11.39 6.26 14.60
N ASP A 5 -10.23 6.47 15.22
CA ASP A 5 -10.04 7.39 16.33
C ASP A 5 -8.58 7.87 16.37
N TRP A 6 -8.36 9.16 16.64
CA TRP A 6 -7.01 9.73 16.76
C TRP A 6 -6.20 9.08 17.90
N ARG A 7 -6.89 8.49 18.89
CA ARG A 7 -6.28 7.74 20.00
C ARG A 7 -5.67 6.40 19.56
N CYS A 8 -6.04 5.90 18.38
CA CYS A 8 -5.44 4.69 17.81
C CYS A 8 -4.13 4.97 17.07
N THR A 9 -3.80 6.24 16.81
CA THR A 9 -2.53 6.62 16.17
C THR A 9 -1.36 6.36 17.14
N PRO A 10 -0.34 5.57 16.74
CA PRO A 10 0.84 5.37 17.56
C PRO A 10 1.57 6.69 17.85
N LEU A 11 2.10 6.86 19.06
CA LEU A 11 2.90 8.04 19.43
C LEU A 11 4.23 8.10 18.66
N ILE A 12 4.79 6.93 18.32
CA ILE A 12 6.06 6.79 17.63
C ILE A 12 5.93 5.62 16.64
N ALA A 13 6.34 5.85 15.39
CA ALA A 13 6.56 4.81 14.39
C ALA A 13 8.07 4.69 14.10
N ILE A 14 8.61 3.48 14.15
CA ILE A 14 10.01 3.18 13.83
C ILE A 14 10.02 2.23 12.64
N ASP A 15 10.48 2.73 11.51
CA ASP A 15 10.55 1.99 10.25
C ASP A 15 12.02 1.69 9.93
N ASP A 16 12.49 0.53 10.40
CA ASP A 16 13.88 0.09 10.20
C ASP A 16 13.94 -1.02 9.13
N PRO A 17 14.52 -0.75 7.94
CA PRO A 17 14.57 -1.72 6.85
C PRO A 17 15.37 -2.98 7.20
N ARG A 18 16.24 -2.95 8.23
CA ARG A 18 16.97 -4.14 8.70
C ARG A 18 16.04 -5.20 9.26
N LEU A 19 14.89 -4.79 9.81
CA LEU A 19 13.87 -5.70 10.31
C LEU A 19 13.05 -6.36 9.19
N MET A 20 13.19 -5.89 7.95
CA MET A 20 12.45 -6.40 6.78
C MET A 20 13.24 -7.42 5.96
N VAL A 21 14.56 -7.54 6.18
CA VAL A 21 15.45 -8.38 5.36
C VAL A 21 15.00 -9.85 5.32
N ALA A 22 14.49 -10.37 6.43
CA ALA A 22 14.03 -11.74 6.56
C ALA A 22 12.67 -12.03 5.90
N MET A 23 11.99 -11.01 5.35
CA MET A 23 10.72 -11.23 4.65
C MET A 23 10.94 -12.10 3.41
N PRO A 24 10.22 -13.22 3.26
CA PRO A 24 10.33 -14.05 2.06
C PRO A 24 9.84 -13.28 0.82
N PRO A 25 10.28 -13.68 -0.39
CA PRO A 25 9.90 -12.99 -1.64
C PRO A 25 8.39 -12.86 -1.83
N ALA A 26 7.62 -13.91 -1.54
CA ALA A 26 6.17 -13.90 -1.68
C ALA A 26 5.49 -12.89 -0.74
N LEU A 27 5.96 -12.79 0.52
CA LEU A 27 5.44 -11.80 1.46
C LEU A 27 5.84 -10.37 1.04
N THR A 28 7.08 -10.20 0.57
CA THR A 28 7.57 -8.91 0.06
C THR A 28 6.74 -8.41 -1.12
N ALA A 29 6.40 -9.30 -2.05
CA ALA A 29 5.53 -8.98 -3.17
C ALA A 29 4.12 -8.61 -2.69
N ALA A 30 3.52 -9.43 -1.81
CA ALA A 30 2.17 -9.18 -1.32
C ALA A 30 2.04 -7.85 -0.57
N THR A 31 2.94 -7.56 0.36
CA THR A 31 2.90 -6.30 1.14
C THR A 31 3.32 -5.08 0.31
N GLY A 32 4.21 -5.26 -0.66
CA GLY A 32 4.58 -4.18 -1.58
C GLY A 32 3.44 -3.80 -2.53
N MET A 33 2.69 -4.79 -3.01
CA MET A 33 1.48 -4.55 -3.81
C MET A 33 0.35 -3.93 -2.98
N ASP A 34 0.24 -4.31 -1.70
CA ASP A 34 -0.69 -3.66 -0.76
C ASP A 34 -0.38 -2.16 -0.61
N ALA A 35 0.89 -1.83 -0.39
CA ALA A 35 1.36 -0.44 -0.34
C ALA A 35 1.12 0.31 -1.68
N LEU A 36 1.22 -0.38 -2.82
CA LEU A 36 0.89 0.21 -4.11
C LEU A 36 -0.61 0.51 -4.21
N THR A 37 -1.45 -0.44 -3.80
CA THR A 37 -2.91 -0.26 -3.75
C THR A 37 -3.27 0.91 -2.85
N HIS A 38 -2.67 1.04 -1.66
CA HIS A 38 -2.87 2.19 -0.78
C HIS A 38 -2.60 3.51 -1.51
N ALA A 39 -1.46 3.62 -2.19
CA ALA A 39 -1.08 4.84 -2.88
C ALA A 39 -2.01 5.15 -4.07
N VAL A 40 -2.35 4.14 -4.88
CA VAL A 40 -3.25 4.30 -6.03
C VAL A 40 -4.65 4.72 -5.57
N GLU A 41 -5.22 4.03 -4.58
CA GLU A 41 -6.57 4.35 -4.10
C GLU A 41 -6.63 5.70 -3.39
N ALA A 42 -5.59 6.07 -2.65
CA ALA A 42 -5.49 7.40 -2.05
C ALA A 42 -5.45 8.51 -3.12
N TYR A 43 -4.71 8.29 -4.21
CA TYR A 43 -4.58 9.26 -5.31
C TYR A 43 -5.88 9.48 -6.08
N VAL A 44 -6.69 8.43 -6.28
CA VAL A 44 -7.99 8.54 -6.96
C VAL A 44 -9.18 8.75 -6.00
N SER A 45 -8.91 8.98 -4.73
CA SER A 45 -9.95 9.19 -3.73
C SER A 45 -10.67 10.52 -3.91
N THR A 46 -11.98 10.55 -3.62
CA THR A 46 -12.75 11.81 -3.55
C THR A 46 -12.37 12.70 -2.36
N ALA A 47 -11.56 12.19 -1.43
CA ALA A 47 -10.98 12.92 -0.30
C ALA A 47 -9.48 13.24 -0.49
N ALA A 48 -8.95 13.06 -1.70
CA ALA A 48 -7.58 13.42 -2.02
C ALA A 48 -7.30 14.92 -1.83
N THR A 49 -6.06 15.23 -1.48
CA THR A 49 -5.52 16.57 -1.27
C THR A 49 -4.12 16.65 -1.91
N PRO A 50 -3.60 17.86 -2.20
CA PRO A 50 -2.25 17.98 -2.76
C PRO A 50 -1.14 17.34 -1.91
N ILE A 51 -1.33 17.24 -0.58
CA ILE A 51 -0.36 16.58 0.32
C ILE A 51 -0.42 15.07 0.16
N THR A 52 -1.63 14.49 0.14
CA THR A 52 -1.81 13.05 -0.04
C THR A 52 -1.39 12.61 -1.44
N ASP A 53 -1.62 13.45 -2.45
CA ASP A 53 -1.22 13.19 -3.83
C ASP A 53 0.30 13.15 -3.95
N ALA A 54 1.00 14.13 -3.39
CA ALA A 54 2.47 14.13 -3.37
C ALA A 54 3.05 12.89 -2.68
N CYS A 55 2.43 12.43 -1.59
CA CYS A 55 2.83 11.19 -0.91
C CYS A 55 2.53 9.96 -1.78
N ALA A 56 1.35 9.89 -2.37
CA ALA A 56 0.90 8.78 -3.21
C ALA A 56 1.76 8.65 -4.48
N GLU A 57 1.96 9.73 -5.23
CA GLU A 57 2.79 9.75 -6.44
C GLU A 57 4.22 9.30 -6.14
N LYS A 58 4.82 9.83 -5.06
CA LYS A 58 6.17 9.44 -4.67
C LYS A 58 6.24 7.97 -4.25
N SER A 59 5.22 7.48 -3.55
CA SER A 59 5.10 6.07 -3.19
C SER A 59 5.00 5.18 -4.44
N ILE A 60 4.10 5.49 -5.39
CA ILE A 60 3.91 4.76 -6.65
C ILE A 60 5.24 4.67 -7.41
N ALA A 61 5.96 5.78 -7.54
CA ALA A 61 7.25 5.83 -8.22
C ALA A 61 8.30 4.92 -7.54
N LEU A 62 8.42 4.99 -6.20
CA LEU A 62 9.36 4.16 -5.45
C LEU A 62 8.98 2.67 -5.53
N ILE A 63 7.70 2.32 -5.38
CA ILE A 63 7.25 0.92 -5.43
C ILE A 63 7.49 0.34 -6.81
N GLY A 64 7.13 1.06 -7.87
CA GLY A 64 7.33 0.62 -9.26
C GLY A 64 8.80 0.35 -9.57
N GLU A 65 9.72 1.12 -8.99
CA GLU A 65 11.16 0.90 -9.18
C GLU A 65 11.73 -0.20 -8.27
N TRP A 66 11.39 -0.21 -6.99
CA TRP A 66 12.14 -0.93 -5.96
C TRP A 66 11.50 -2.25 -5.53
N LEU A 67 10.19 -2.43 -5.72
CA LEU A 67 9.53 -3.68 -5.33
C LEU A 67 10.08 -4.90 -6.10
N PRO A 68 10.22 -4.87 -7.45
CA PRO A 68 10.78 -6.02 -8.16
C PRO A 68 12.20 -6.36 -7.69
N LYS A 69 13.02 -5.34 -7.38
CA LYS A 69 14.38 -5.51 -6.86
C LYS A 69 14.38 -6.14 -5.46
N ALA A 70 13.49 -5.68 -4.56
CA ALA A 70 13.35 -6.21 -3.21
C ALA A 70 12.82 -7.65 -3.18
N VAL A 71 11.94 -8.02 -4.12
CA VAL A 71 11.44 -9.39 -4.29
C VAL A 71 12.54 -10.31 -4.83
N ALA A 72 13.30 -9.84 -5.84
CA ALA A 72 14.38 -10.62 -6.45
C ALA A 72 15.57 -10.81 -5.51
N ASN A 73 15.88 -9.80 -4.68
CA ASN A 73 16.94 -9.86 -3.68
C ASN A 73 16.50 -9.19 -2.38
N GLY A 74 16.00 -10.01 -1.44
CA GLY A 74 15.53 -9.56 -0.14
C GLY A 74 16.62 -9.01 0.79
N GLU A 75 17.91 -9.24 0.48
CA GLU A 75 19.07 -8.73 1.23
C GLU A 75 19.54 -7.36 0.73
N SER A 76 18.98 -6.86 -0.36
CA SER A 76 19.30 -5.51 -0.87
C SER A 76 18.79 -4.45 0.10
N MET A 77 19.69 -3.92 0.93
CA MET A 77 19.35 -2.87 1.89
C MET A 77 18.85 -1.58 1.24
N GLU A 78 19.34 -1.27 0.03
CA GLU A 78 18.85 -0.12 -0.75
C GLU A 78 17.38 -0.32 -1.15
N ALA A 79 17.03 -1.51 -1.68
CA ALA A 79 15.65 -1.82 -2.06
C ALA A 79 14.73 -1.92 -0.84
N ARG A 80 15.20 -2.50 0.27
CA ARG A 80 14.44 -2.53 1.53
C ARG A 80 14.20 -1.14 2.09
N ALA A 81 15.21 -0.27 2.09
CA ALA A 81 15.07 1.12 2.54
C ALA A 81 14.09 1.89 1.64
N ALA A 82 14.20 1.75 0.33
CA ALA A 82 13.28 2.40 -0.60
C ALA A 82 11.83 1.93 -0.42
N MET A 83 11.59 0.62 -0.26
CA MET A 83 10.25 0.09 0.03
C MET A 83 9.72 0.50 1.40
N CYS A 84 10.60 0.62 2.40
CA CYS A 84 10.25 1.12 3.73
C CYS A 84 9.76 2.58 3.69
N TYR A 85 10.45 3.47 2.95
CA TYR A 85 9.95 4.82 2.70
C TYR A 85 8.66 4.83 1.89
N ALA A 86 8.57 3.98 0.86
CA ALA A 86 7.41 3.97 -0.03
C ALA A 86 6.12 3.54 0.69
N GLN A 87 6.16 2.46 1.48
CA GLN A 87 4.99 2.03 2.26
C GLN A 87 4.58 3.08 3.30
N TYR A 88 5.54 3.80 3.88
CA TYR A 88 5.25 4.86 4.84
C TYR A 88 4.54 6.05 4.17
N LEU A 89 5.02 6.47 3.00
CA LEU A 89 4.38 7.50 2.17
C LEU A 89 2.97 7.07 1.72
N ALA A 90 2.79 5.82 1.31
CA ALA A 90 1.46 5.27 1.02
C ALA A 90 0.56 5.37 2.25
N GLY A 91 1.08 5.01 3.43
CA GLY A 91 0.43 5.16 4.74
C GLY A 91 -0.02 6.58 5.03
N MET A 92 0.87 7.56 4.84
CA MET A 92 0.54 8.97 4.99
C MET A 92 -0.57 9.42 4.02
N ALA A 93 -0.59 8.89 2.79
CA ALA A 93 -1.62 9.20 1.82
C ALA A 93 -2.98 8.63 2.23
N PHE A 94 -3.10 7.30 2.35
CA PHE A 94 -4.41 6.67 2.56
C PHE A 94 -4.99 6.95 3.94
N ASN A 95 -4.16 7.17 4.96
CA ASN A 95 -4.65 7.50 6.29
C ASN A 95 -5.39 8.85 6.33
N ASN A 96 -5.15 9.73 5.34
CA ASN A 96 -5.78 11.04 5.25
C ASN A 96 -6.75 11.17 4.05
N ALA A 97 -6.56 10.39 2.99
CA ALA A 97 -7.43 10.37 1.81
C ALA A 97 -8.41 9.19 1.80
N SER A 98 -8.38 8.30 2.79
CA SER A 98 -9.10 7.01 2.76
C SER A 98 -8.64 6.10 1.61
N LEU A 99 -9.40 5.05 1.35
CA LEU A 99 -9.18 4.02 0.33
C LEU A 99 -10.43 3.86 -0.54
N GLY A 100 -10.41 2.90 -1.47
CA GLY A 100 -11.46 2.69 -2.46
C GLY A 100 -12.01 1.27 -2.48
N TYR A 101 -12.44 0.85 -3.68
CA TYR A 101 -13.11 -0.43 -3.91
C TYR A 101 -12.20 -1.65 -3.80
N VAL A 102 -10.90 -1.53 -4.04
CA VAL A 102 -9.96 -2.64 -3.86
C VAL A 102 -10.01 -3.09 -2.41
N HIS A 103 -9.80 -2.17 -1.46
CA HIS A 103 -9.86 -2.49 -0.03
C HIS A 103 -11.25 -2.88 0.43
N ALA A 104 -12.32 -2.22 -0.08
CA ALA A 104 -13.69 -2.58 0.28
C ALA A 104 -14.01 -4.05 -0.04
N MET A 105 -13.56 -4.53 -1.20
CA MET A 105 -13.73 -5.93 -1.63
C MET A 105 -12.76 -6.87 -0.91
N ALA A 106 -11.48 -6.51 -0.80
CA ALA A 106 -10.46 -7.32 -0.14
C ALA A 106 -10.77 -7.56 1.34
N HIS A 107 -11.38 -6.60 2.04
CA HIS A 107 -11.86 -6.80 3.42
C HIS A 107 -12.93 -7.89 3.53
N GLN A 108 -13.81 -8.05 2.53
CA GLN A 108 -14.79 -9.14 2.53
C GLN A 108 -14.08 -10.48 2.37
N LEU A 109 -13.09 -10.54 1.47
CA LEU A 109 -12.30 -11.74 1.22
C LEU A 109 -11.48 -12.15 2.46
N GLY A 110 -10.76 -11.21 3.07
CA GLY A 110 -9.98 -11.44 4.28
C GLY A 110 -10.84 -11.72 5.51
N GLY A 111 -12.00 -11.08 5.64
CA GLY A 111 -12.89 -11.23 6.79
C GLY A 111 -13.66 -12.55 6.79
N PHE A 112 -14.31 -12.91 5.68
CA PHE A 112 -15.13 -14.12 5.61
C PHE A 112 -14.33 -15.39 5.32
N TYR A 113 -13.27 -15.28 4.52
CA TYR A 113 -12.52 -16.45 4.03
C TYR A 113 -11.11 -16.56 4.60
N ASN A 114 -10.69 -15.62 5.47
CA ASN A 114 -9.36 -15.60 6.07
C ASN A 114 -8.23 -15.63 5.02
N LEU A 115 -8.44 -14.96 3.89
CA LEU A 115 -7.44 -14.85 2.82
C LEU A 115 -6.40 -13.75 3.11
N PRO A 116 -5.15 -13.88 2.62
CA PRO A 116 -4.10 -12.89 2.88
C PRO A 116 -4.39 -11.52 2.23
N HIS A 117 -4.44 -10.47 3.05
CA HIS A 117 -4.89 -9.13 2.65
C HIS A 117 -4.16 -8.56 1.43
N GLY A 118 -2.84 -8.44 1.48
CA GLY A 118 -2.06 -7.87 0.37
C GLY A 118 -2.17 -8.66 -0.94
N VAL A 119 -2.42 -9.97 -0.87
CA VAL A 119 -2.66 -10.80 -2.06
C VAL A 119 -4.05 -10.50 -2.65
N CYS A 120 -5.07 -10.37 -1.81
CA CYS A 120 -6.41 -9.97 -2.25
C CYS A 120 -6.37 -8.59 -2.94
N ASN A 121 -5.70 -7.61 -2.32
CA ASN A 121 -5.53 -6.28 -2.91
C ASN A 121 -4.77 -6.34 -4.24
N ALA A 122 -3.65 -7.07 -4.29
CA ALA A 122 -2.84 -7.21 -5.50
C ALA A 122 -3.61 -7.77 -6.71
N ILE A 123 -4.44 -8.80 -6.48
CA ILE A 123 -5.24 -9.44 -7.55
C ILE A 123 -6.38 -8.52 -8.00
N LEU A 124 -7.01 -7.80 -7.07
CA LEU A 124 -8.17 -6.94 -7.36
C LEU A 124 -7.77 -5.58 -7.97
N LEU A 125 -6.59 -5.06 -7.65
CA LEU A 125 -6.12 -3.75 -8.08
C LEU A 125 -6.31 -3.48 -9.59
N PRO A 126 -5.80 -4.31 -10.53
CA PRO A 126 -5.95 -4.02 -11.96
C PRO A 126 -7.41 -3.93 -12.42
N HIS A 127 -8.29 -4.76 -11.86
CA HIS A 127 -9.71 -4.77 -12.21
C HIS A 127 -10.45 -3.52 -11.72
N VAL A 128 -10.13 -3.07 -10.51
CA VAL A 128 -10.74 -1.84 -9.95
C VAL A 128 -10.20 -0.59 -10.65
N CYS A 129 -8.92 -0.57 -11.02
CA CYS A 129 -8.37 0.51 -11.84
C CYS A 129 -9.13 0.62 -13.17
N GLU A 130 -9.32 -0.49 -13.88
CA GLU A 130 -10.09 -0.50 -15.14
C GLU A 130 -11.53 -0.01 -14.94
N PHE A 131 -12.18 -0.44 -13.86
CA PHE A 131 -13.52 0.04 -13.49
C PHE A 131 -13.55 1.57 -13.24
N ASN A 132 -12.52 2.13 -12.60
CA ASN A 132 -12.46 3.54 -12.24
C ASN A 132 -12.10 4.48 -13.40
N LEU A 133 -11.52 4.00 -14.50
CA LEU A 133 -11.06 4.83 -15.63
C LEU A 133 -12.14 5.77 -16.19
N ILE A 134 -13.41 5.38 -16.14
CA ILE A 134 -14.52 6.21 -16.64
C ILE A 134 -14.76 7.46 -15.78
N ALA A 135 -14.35 7.44 -14.51
CA ALA A 135 -14.57 8.51 -13.54
C ALA A 135 -13.28 9.28 -13.21
N ALA A 136 -12.13 8.62 -13.27
CA ALA A 136 -10.80 9.19 -13.02
C ALA A 136 -9.81 8.65 -14.09
N PRO A 137 -9.84 9.21 -15.32
CA PRO A 137 -9.04 8.73 -16.45
C PRO A 137 -7.55 9.08 -16.36
#